data_AF-A0A5D3BAV4-F1
#
_entry.id   AF-A0A5D3BAV4-F1
#
_cell.length_a   1.000
_cell.length_b   1.000
_cell.length_c   1.000
_cell.angle_alpha   90.00
_cell.angle_beta   90.00
_cell.angle_gamma   90.00
#
_symmetry.space_group_name_H-M   'P 1'
#
loop_
_entity.id
_entity.type
_entity.pdbx_description
1 polymer ?
#
loop_
_entity_poly.entity_id
_entity_poly.type
_entity_poly.pdbx_seq_one_letter_code
_entity_poly.pdbx_strand_id
1 'polypeptide(L)'
;MDVHLAVDLKESVISMNDLDATIISSNFWPPIQDENINLPASVDHLLTDYAQRFNEIKTPRKLQWKKNLGTVKLELQFEDRELQFSVAPVHAVIIMQFQHKKSWSARSLAAAVGVPVDVLSRRINFWVNKGTIVSYLDLEE
;
A
#
# COMPACT_ATOMS: atom_id res chain seq x y z
N MET A 1 -32.93 17.32 -2.43
CA MET A 1 -31.75 17.96 -3.06
C MET A 1 -30.91 18.50 -1.91
N ASP A 2 -29.83 17.87 -1.46
CA ASP A 2 -29.00 16.87 -2.11
C ASP A 2 -28.53 15.80 -1.13
N VAL A 3 -28.92 14.58 -1.51
CA VAL A 3 -28.24 13.30 -1.33
C VAL A 3 -27.03 13.23 -0.40
N HIS A 4 -27.19 12.45 0.67
CA HIS A 4 -26.15 11.69 1.39
C HIS A 4 -25.34 10.71 0.49
N LEU A 5 -25.06 11.04 -0.77
CA LEU A 5 -24.17 10.25 -1.62
C LEU A 5 -22.73 10.71 -1.41
N ALA A 6 -22.04 10.03 -0.49
CA ALA A 6 -20.66 9.53 -0.66
C ALA A 6 -20.00 9.26 0.70
N VAL A 7 -20.61 8.41 1.53
CA VAL A 7 -19.87 7.72 2.59
C VAL A 7 -20.30 6.26 2.60
N ASP A 8 -19.95 5.57 1.53
CA ASP A 8 -19.87 4.11 1.53
C ASP A 8 -18.54 3.69 0.90
N LEU A 9 -17.46 4.31 1.38
CA LEU A 9 -16.17 3.63 1.40
C LEU A 9 -16.29 2.73 2.62
N LYS A 10 -16.42 1.41 2.42
CA LYS A 10 -16.12 0.44 3.47
C LYS A 10 -14.69 0.77 3.95
N GLU A 11 -14.57 1.58 5.00
CA GLU A 11 -13.35 1.63 5.79
C GLU A 11 -13.18 0.20 6.29
N SER A 12 -12.34 -0.58 5.61
CA SER A 12 -11.79 -1.78 6.19
C SER A 12 -11.01 -1.30 7.40
N VAL A 13 -11.65 -1.28 8.56
CA VAL A 13 -11.06 -0.81 9.82
C VAL A 13 -9.96 -1.79 10.17
N ILE A 14 -8.75 -1.50 9.70
CA ILE A 14 -7.56 -2.24 10.09
C ILE A 14 -7.25 -1.91 11.56
N SER A 15 -6.95 -2.94 12.33
CA SER A 15 -6.73 -2.83 13.77
C SER A 15 -5.32 -3.28 14.14
N MET A 16 -4.94 -3.06 15.40
CA MET A 16 -3.64 -3.52 15.92
C MET A 16 -3.47 -5.04 15.83
N ASN A 17 -4.56 -5.81 15.78
CA ASN A 17 -4.51 -7.27 15.65
C ASN A 17 -4.22 -7.73 14.22
N ASP A 18 -4.32 -6.84 13.24
CA ASP A 18 -4.07 -7.13 11.82
C ASP A 18 -2.61 -6.81 11.41
N LEU A 19 -1.79 -6.36 12.36
CA LEU A 19 -0.41 -5.96 12.16
C LEU A 19 0.55 -6.85 12.96
N ASP A 20 1.43 -7.53 12.23
CA ASP A 20 2.62 -8.19 12.79
C ASP A 20 3.87 -7.37 12.47
N ALA A 21 4.70 -7.11 13.49
CA ALA A 21 5.91 -6.31 13.35
C ALA A 21 7.17 -7.14 13.63
N THR A 22 8.08 -7.17 12.66
CA THR A 22 9.44 -7.72 12.84
C THR A 22 10.40 -6.58 13.15
N ILE A 23 10.96 -6.59 14.36
CA ILE A 23 11.85 -5.51 14.84
C ILE A 23 13.30 -5.96 14.75
N ILE A 24 14.10 -5.22 13.99
CA ILE A 24 15.53 -5.47 13.78
C ILE A 24 16.37 -4.31 14.29
N SER A 25 17.60 -4.59 14.75
CA SER A 25 18.54 -3.56 15.17
C SER A 25 19.35 -3.04 13.99
N SER A 26 19.35 -1.72 13.79
CA SER A 26 20.15 -1.05 12.76
C SER A 26 21.67 -1.30 12.91
N ASN A 27 22.15 -1.61 14.11
CA ASN A 27 23.58 -1.82 14.37
C ASN A 27 24.07 -3.21 13.94
N PHE A 28 23.15 -4.16 13.72
CA PHE A 28 23.47 -5.56 13.42
C PHE A 28 22.90 -6.03 12.08
N TRP A 29 22.12 -5.18 11.40
CA TRP A 29 21.58 -5.46 10.07
C TRP A 29 22.32 -4.64 9.01
N PRO A 30 22.57 -5.22 7.82
CA PRO A 30 23.09 -4.46 6.69
C PRO A 30 22.22 -3.24 6.37
N PRO A 31 22.78 -2.18 5.74
CA PRO A 31 22.00 -1.03 5.31
C PRO A 31 20.84 -1.46 4.40
N ILE A 32 19.62 -1.07 4.77
CA ILE A 32 18.40 -1.31 4.00
C ILE A 32 18.07 -0.02 3.25
N GLN A 33 17.96 -0.13 1.92
CA GLN A 33 17.54 1.00 1.09
C GLN A 33 16.13 1.45 1.47
N ASP A 34 16.01 2.75 1.72
CA ASP A 34 14.73 3.39 1.91
C ASP A 34 14.07 3.62 0.55
N GLU A 35 12.90 3.04 0.36
CA GLU A 35 12.00 3.34 -0.74
C GLU A 35 10.71 3.86 -0.11
N ASN A 36 10.35 5.09 -0.43
CA ASN A 36 9.12 5.66 0.07
C ASN A 36 7.96 5.19 -0.81
N ILE A 37 6.89 4.77 -0.15
CA ILE A 37 5.59 4.54 -0.75
C ILE A 37 4.56 5.29 0.10
N ASN A 38 3.56 5.85 -0.57
CA ASN A 38 2.45 6.52 0.10
C ASN A 38 1.46 5.45 0.56
N LEU A 39 1.51 5.12 1.85
CA LEU A 39 0.54 4.20 2.43
C LEU A 39 -0.83 4.86 2.56
N PRO A 40 -1.93 4.08 2.55
CA PRO A 40 -3.24 4.59 2.94
C PRO A 40 -3.20 5.20 4.34
N ALA A 41 -3.97 6.27 4.55
CA ALA A 41 -3.96 7.01 5.83
C ALA A 41 -4.27 6.12 7.04
N SER A 42 -5.18 5.15 6.90
CA SER A 42 -5.49 4.19 7.95
C SER A 42 -4.27 3.34 8.34
N VAL A 43 -3.49 2.87 7.37
CA VAL A 43 -2.28 2.07 7.61
C VAL A 43 -1.21 2.93 8.26
N ASP A 44 -1.03 4.15 7.78
CA ASP A 44 -0.05 5.08 8.36
C ASP A 44 -0.39 5.44 9.81
N HIS A 45 -1.67 5.64 10.13
CA HIS A 45 -2.14 5.83 11.50
C HIS A 45 -1.84 4.59 12.36
N LEU A 46 -2.18 3.40 11.88
CA LEU A 46 -1.93 2.14 12.59
C LEU A 46 -0.44 1.94 12.92
N LEU A 47 0.45 2.19 11.95
CA LEU A 47 1.90 2.08 12.14
C LEU A 47 2.42 3.14 13.14
N THR A 48 1.82 4.34 13.14
CA THR A 48 2.15 5.42 14.06
C THR A 48 1.76 5.07 15.49
N ASP A 49 0.53 4.59 15.70
CA ASP A 49 0.03 4.12 17.00
C ASP A 49 0.90 2.98 17.55
N TYR A 50 1.29 2.03 16.70
CA TYR A 50 2.20 0.96 17.09
C TYR A 50 3.54 1.52 17.56
N ALA A 51 4.14 2.43 16.79
CA ALA A 51 5.44 3.01 17.12
C ALA A 51 5.41 3.81 18.43
N GLN A 52 4.32 4.52 18.71
CA GLN A 52 4.12 5.23 19.97
C GLN A 52 4.10 4.26 21.16
N ARG A 53 3.26 3.22 21.11
CA ARG A 53 3.19 2.20 22.18
C ARG A 53 4.54 1.49 22.37
N PHE A 54 5.24 1.20 21.29
CA PHE A 54 6.58 0.60 21.36
C PHE A 54 7.56 1.51 22.13
N ASN A 55 7.55 2.82 21.86
CA ASN A 55 8.43 3.78 22.52
C ASN A 55 8.13 3.87 24.03
N GLU A 56 6.85 3.95 24.41
CA GLU A 56 6.40 3.94 25.81
C GLU A 56 6.93 2.73 26.59
N ILE A 57 6.96 1.56 25.95
CA ILE A 57 7.40 0.30 26.58
C ILE A 57 8.93 0.11 26.52
N LYS A 58 9.59 0.60 25.46
CA LYS A 58 11.01 0.30 25.14
C LYS A 58 11.92 1.52 25.12
N THR A 59 11.57 2.59 25.84
CA THR A 59 12.40 3.80 25.99
C THR A 59 13.85 3.46 26.35
N PRO A 60 14.88 4.11 25.74
CA PRO A 60 14.81 5.24 24.80
C PRO A 60 14.76 4.84 23.31
N ARG A 61 14.39 3.59 22.99
CA ARG A 61 14.42 3.09 21.60
C ARG A 61 13.33 3.75 20.76
N LYS A 62 13.69 4.18 19.56
CA LYS A 62 12.75 4.66 18.53
C LYS A 62 12.55 3.60 17.46
N LEU A 63 11.31 3.39 17.07
CA LEU A 63 10.97 2.52 15.95
C LEU A 63 10.97 3.35 14.65
N GLN A 64 11.64 2.85 13.62
CA GLN A 64 11.63 3.42 12.28
C GLN A 64 11.10 2.36 11.31
N TRP A 65 9.95 2.63 10.69
CA TRP A 65 9.31 1.70 9.76
C TRP A 65 10.01 1.70 8.40
N LYS A 66 10.34 0.51 7.90
CA LYS A 66 10.71 0.27 6.51
C LYS A 66 9.45 -0.09 5.72
N LYS A 67 8.63 0.91 5.38
CA LYS A 67 7.26 0.76 4.86
C LYS A 67 7.15 -0.02 3.55
N ASN A 68 8.20 -0.02 2.74
CA ASN A 68 8.29 -0.80 1.50
C ASN A 68 8.53 -2.29 1.72
N LEU A 69 8.96 -2.69 2.93
CA LEU A 69 9.24 -4.08 3.28
C LEU A 69 8.10 -4.71 4.06
N GLY A 70 7.92 -6.00 3.83
CA GLY A 70 6.92 -6.82 4.49
C GLY A 70 6.03 -7.55 3.50
N THR A 71 4.94 -8.10 4.03
CA THR A 71 3.94 -8.83 3.27
C THR A 71 2.57 -8.35 3.70
N VAL A 72 1.73 -7.99 2.72
CA VAL A 72 0.34 -7.60 2.91
C VAL A 72 -0.54 -8.71 2.36
N LYS A 73 -1.47 -9.20 3.18
CA LYS A 73 -2.53 -10.11 2.74
C LYS A 73 -3.70 -9.27 2.23
N LEU A 74 -4.12 -9.53 1.00
CA LEU A 74 -5.19 -8.80 0.32
C LEU A 74 -6.28 -9.75 -0.12
N GLU A 75 -7.51 -9.29 -0.03
CA GLU A 75 -8.66 -9.88 -0.70
C GLU A 75 -9.24 -8.85 -1.66
N LEU A 76 -9.28 -9.21 -2.95
CA LEU A 76 -9.87 -8.40 -3.99
C LEU A 76 -11.22 -8.99 -4.36
N GLN A 77 -12.28 -8.22 -4.17
CA GLN A 77 -13.65 -8.59 -4.50
C GLN A 77 -14.06 -7.92 -5.81
N PHE A 78 -14.38 -8.73 -6.81
CA PHE A 78 -14.93 -8.31 -8.10
C PHE A 78 -16.36 -8.86 -8.24
N GLU A 79 -17.10 -8.38 -9.24
CA GLU A 79 -18.49 -8.81 -9.46
C GLU A 79 -18.63 -10.32 -9.73
N ASP A 80 -17.63 -10.91 -10.39
CA ASP A 80 -17.63 -12.30 -10.85
C ASP A 80 -16.79 -13.24 -9.98
N ARG A 81 -15.89 -12.71 -9.15
CA ARG A 81 -14.90 -13.50 -8.40
C ARG A 81 -14.28 -12.76 -7.22
N GLU A 82 -13.77 -13.55 -6.28
CA GLU A 82 -12.91 -13.08 -5.19
C GLU A 82 -11.51 -13.68 -5.35
N LEU A 83 -10.47 -12.86 -5.16
CA LEU A 83 -9.09 -13.28 -5.31
C LEU A 83 -8.27 -12.87 -4.07
N GLN A 84 -7.54 -13.83 -3.50
CA GLN A 84 -6.65 -13.58 -2.36
C GLN A 84 -5.19 -13.54 -2.81
N PHE A 85 -4.44 -12.58 -2.27
CA PHE A 85 -3.03 -12.41 -2.55
C PHE A 85 -2.22 -12.16 -1.28
N SER A 86 -0.95 -12.59 -1.28
CA SER A 86 0.07 -12.14 -0.33
C SER A 86 1.15 -11.44 -1.13
N VAL A 87 1.28 -10.13 -0.96
CA VAL A 87 2.11 -9.27 -1.82
C VAL A 87 2.99 -8.33 -1.03
N ALA A 88 4.04 -7.81 -1.66
CA ALA A 88 4.80 -6.70 -1.08
C ALA A 88 3.94 -5.42 -0.97
N PRO A 89 4.20 -4.55 0.02
CA PRO A 89 3.43 -3.33 0.26
C PRO A 89 3.20 -2.45 -0.97
N VAL A 90 4.22 -2.31 -1.83
CA VAL A 90 4.09 -1.51 -3.07
C VAL A 90 2.97 -2.01 -3.99
N HIS A 91 2.79 -3.33 -4.11
CA HIS A 91 1.72 -3.88 -4.94
C HIS A 91 0.35 -3.63 -4.31
N ALA A 92 0.25 -3.71 -2.99
CA ALA A 92 -0.98 -3.38 -2.26
C ALA A 92 -1.37 -1.92 -2.48
N VAL A 93 -0.42 -0.99 -2.30
CA VAL A 93 -0.68 0.44 -2.53
C VAL A 93 -1.11 0.69 -3.98
N ILE A 94 -0.47 0.07 -4.97
CA ILE A 94 -0.85 0.21 -6.39
C ILE A 94 -2.31 -0.19 -6.61
N ILE A 95 -2.72 -1.40 -6.20
CA ILE A 95 -4.06 -1.90 -6.50
C ILE A 95 -5.14 -1.13 -5.74
N MET A 96 -4.83 -0.66 -4.53
CA MET A 96 -5.77 0.16 -3.73
C MET A 96 -6.14 1.48 -4.43
N GLN A 97 -5.26 2.07 -5.24
CA GLN A 97 -5.60 3.29 -6.00
C GLN A 97 -6.78 3.09 -6.96
N PHE A 98 -7.02 1.85 -7.40
CA PHE A 98 -8.12 1.52 -8.31
C PHE A 98 -9.49 1.49 -7.62
N GLN A 99 -9.54 1.56 -6.28
CA GLN A 99 -10.79 1.76 -5.54
C GLN A 99 -11.36 3.17 -5.74
N HIS A 100 -10.50 4.18 -5.88
CA HIS A 100 -10.91 5.57 -6.06
C HIS A 100 -11.16 5.94 -7.52
N LYS A 101 -10.42 5.32 -8.44
CA LYS A 101 -10.50 5.62 -9.87
C LYS A 101 -10.16 4.38 -10.71
N LYS A 102 -11.03 4.03 -11.65
CA LYS A 102 -10.91 2.82 -12.49
C LYS A 102 -9.73 2.85 -13.48
N SER A 103 -9.29 4.04 -13.89
CA SER A 103 -8.26 4.20 -14.94
C SER A 103 -7.27 5.30 -14.57
N TRP A 104 -5.99 5.03 -14.79
CA TRP A 104 -4.91 5.94 -14.43
C TRP A 104 -3.91 6.09 -15.56
N SER A 105 -3.38 7.31 -15.73
CA SER A 105 -2.12 7.48 -16.47
C SER A 105 -0.95 7.01 -15.58
N ALA A 106 0.12 6.49 -16.19
CA ALA A 106 1.30 6.04 -15.45
C ALA A 106 1.88 7.14 -14.55
N ARG A 107 1.92 8.39 -15.03
CA ARG A 107 2.42 9.54 -14.26
C ARG A 107 1.56 9.81 -13.03
N SER A 108 0.23 9.87 -13.19
CA SER A 108 -0.68 10.12 -12.06
C SER A 108 -0.67 9.00 -11.03
N LEU A 109 -0.59 7.74 -11.48
CA LEU A 109 -0.56 6.60 -10.57
C LEU A 109 0.77 6.57 -9.80
N ALA A 110 1.89 6.87 -10.46
CA ALA A 110 3.21 6.88 -9.84
C ALA A 110 3.26 7.94 -8.71
N ALA A 111 2.73 9.13 -8.99
CA ALA A 111 2.61 10.19 -7.99
C ALA A 111 1.73 9.78 -6.80
N ALA A 112 0.59 9.12 -7.05
CA ALA A 112 -0.31 8.65 -6.00
C ALA A 112 0.36 7.58 -5.11
N VAL A 113 1.07 6.63 -5.71
CA VAL A 113 1.81 5.56 -5.01
C VAL A 113 3.08 6.09 -4.32
N GLY A 114 3.60 7.25 -4.74
CA GLY A 114 4.79 7.88 -4.17
C GLY A 114 6.11 7.34 -4.73
N VAL A 115 6.10 6.76 -5.93
CA VAL A 115 7.28 6.16 -6.58
C VAL A 115 7.58 6.81 -7.94
N PRO A 116 8.82 6.74 -8.43
CA PRO A 116 9.14 7.13 -9.80
C PRO A 116 8.36 6.32 -10.86
N VAL A 117 8.11 6.91 -12.03
CA VAL A 117 7.34 6.27 -13.11
C VAL A 117 8.00 4.98 -13.60
N ASP A 118 9.33 4.94 -13.72
CA ASP A 118 10.07 3.74 -14.13
C ASP A 118 9.99 2.61 -13.09
N VAL A 119 9.89 2.96 -11.81
CA VAL A 119 9.66 2.01 -10.73
C VAL A 119 8.24 1.47 -10.83
N LEU A 120 7.24 2.37 -10.96
CA LEU A 120 5.85 1.96 -11.14
C LEU A 120 5.70 0.99 -12.33
N SER A 121 6.25 1.33 -13.50
CA SER A 121 6.15 0.51 -14.70
C SER A 121 6.67 -0.91 -14.48
N ARG A 122 7.73 -1.08 -13.68
CA ARG A 122 8.25 -2.41 -13.32
C ARG A 122 7.35 -3.14 -12.32
N ARG A 123 6.83 -2.44 -11.31
CA ARG A 123 6.02 -3.03 -10.22
C ARG A 123 4.61 -3.39 -10.69
N ILE A 124 3.98 -2.57 -11.53
CA ILE A 124 2.60 -2.79 -11.97
C ILE A 124 2.45 -4.05 -12.84
N ASN A 125 3.52 -4.50 -13.50
CA ASN A 125 3.54 -5.74 -14.27
C ASN A 125 3.11 -6.97 -13.46
N PHE A 126 3.30 -6.94 -12.13
CA PHE A 126 2.75 -7.98 -11.26
C PHE A 126 1.23 -8.14 -11.44
N TRP A 127 0.48 -7.04 -11.38
CA TRP A 127 -0.98 -7.03 -11.49
C TRP A 127 -1.47 -7.24 -12.92
N VAL A 128 -0.69 -6.77 -13.91
CA VAL A 128 -0.94 -7.06 -15.33
C VAL A 128 -0.82 -8.55 -15.60
N ASN A 129 0.25 -9.20 -15.15
CA ASN A 129 0.45 -10.63 -15.32
C ASN A 129 -0.60 -11.48 -14.57
N LYS A 130 -1.18 -10.95 -13.50
CA LYS A 130 -2.32 -11.59 -12.79
C LYS A 130 -3.67 -11.36 -13.46
N GLY A 131 -3.75 -10.54 -14.52
CA GLY A 131 -5.00 -10.22 -15.20
C GLY A 131 -5.96 -9.40 -14.34
N THR A 132 -5.44 -8.62 -13.40
CA THR A 132 -6.24 -7.73 -12.53
C THR A 132 -6.26 -6.29 -13.04
N ILE A 133 -5.16 -5.86 -13.67
CA ILE A 133 -5.02 -4.56 -14.33
C ILE A 133 -4.70 -4.83 -15.79
N VAL A 134 -5.29 -4.06 -16.70
CA VAL A 134 -4.94 -4.08 -18.13
C VAL A 134 -4.22 -2.78 -18.46
N SER A 135 -3.08 -2.87 -19.13
CA SER A 135 -2.36 -1.72 -19.67
C SER A 135 -2.81 -1.46 -21.10
N TYR A 136 -3.16 -0.22 -21.41
CA TYR A 136 -3.41 0.24 -22.78
C TYR A 136 -2.29 1.19 -23.18
N LEU A 137 -1.87 1.09 -24.44
CA LEU A 137 -1.09 2.16 -25.06
C LEU A 137 -2.11 3.18 -25.54
N ASP A 138 -2.00 4.42 -25.06
CA ASP A 138 -2.76 5.52 -25.65
C ASP A 138 -2.23 5.69 -27.08
N LEU A 139 -3.04 5.25 -28.06
CA LEU A 139 -2.79 5.39 -29.49
C LEU A 139 -3.49 6.64 -30.03
N GLU A 140 -3.43 7.77 -29.32
CA GLU A 140 -3.94 9.04 -29.84
C GLU A 140 -3.02 10.23 -29.46
N GLU A 141 -2.55 10.87 -30.55
CA GLU A 141 -1.87 12.17 -30.78
C GLU A 141 -0.51 12.50 -30.13
#